data_AF-A0A519MLJ3-F1
#
_entry.id   AF-A0A519MLJ3-F1
#
_cell.length_a   1.000
_cell.length_b   1.000
_cell.length_c   1.000
_cell.angle_alpha   90.00
_cell.angle_beta   90.00
_cell.angle_gamma   90.00
#
_symmetry.space_group_name_H-M   'P 1'
#
loop_
_entity.id
_entity.type
_entity.pdbx_description
1 polymer ?
#
loop_
_entity_poly.entity_id
_entity_poly.type
_entity_poly.pdbx_seq_one_letter_code
_entity_poly.pdbx_strand_id
1 'polypeptide(L)'
;DPSRHAAISDYLQRLRRAYLWANGNYLDYARAQSAETRVPVGDLIELWNNRSSDYDLRPVDDGVVKGHQAVADAFLQLGVLDGPAQVAPLWDRSFKSVLQPLAVDKAA
;
A
#
# COMPACT_ATOMS: atom_id res chain seq x y z
N ASP A 1 -17.28 -13.57 7.31
CA ASP A 1 -18.50 -13.06 6.65
C ASP A 1 -18.20 -12.87 5.16
N PRO A 2 -18.82 -13.67 4.28
CA PRO A 2 -18.58 -13.59 2.84
C PRO A 2 -18.96 -12.25 2.21
N SER A 3 -20.03 -11.60 2.69
CA SER A 3 -20.51 -10.32 2.14
C SER A 3 -19.52 -9.19 2.43
N ARG A 4 -19.03 -9.15 3.67
CA ARG A 4 -17.97 -8.24 4.09
C ARG A 4 -16.68 -8.49 3.32
N HIS A 5 -16.28 -9.75 3.15
CA HIS A 5 -15.06 -10.09 2.41
C HIS A 5 -15.16 -9.63 0.94
N ALA A 6 -16.31 -9.81 0.29
CA ALA A 6 -16.55 -9.32 -1.06
C ALA A 6 -16.47 -7.78 -1.14
N ALA A 7 -17.08 -7.07 -0.20
CA ALA A 7 -17.04 -5.60 -0.15
C ALA A 7 -15.61 -5.06 0.04
N ILE A 8 -14.81 -5.69 0.91
CA ILE A 8 -13.40 -5.33 1.10
C ILE A 8 -12.62 -5.63 -0.18
N SER A 9 -12.85 -6.78 -0.81
CA SER A 9 -12.16 -7.16 -2.05
C SER A 9 -12.35 -6.12 -3.16
N ASP A 10 -13.60 -5.72 -3.39
CA ASP A 10 -13.94 -4.69 -4.38
C ASP A 10 -13.35 -3.31 -4.02
N TYR A 11 -13.37 -2.93 -2.73
CA TYR A 11 -12.71 -1.71 -2.27
C TYR A 11 -11.19 -1.72 -2.54
N LEU A 12 -10.50 -2.80 -2.16
CA LEU A 12 -9.05 -2.94 -2.36
C LEU A 12 -8.68 -2.88 -3.85
N GLN A 13 -9.48 -3.47 -4.73
CA GLN A 13 -9.26 -3.38 -6.18
C GLN A 13 -9.48 -1.96 -6.72
N ARG A 14 -10.49 -1.24 -6.24
CA ARG A 14 -10.70 0.18 -6.60
C ARG A 14 -9.54 1.06 -6.13
N LEU A 15 -9.09 0.85 -4.90
CA LEU A 15 -7.95 1.57 -4.33
C LEU A 15 -6.67 1.31 -5.13
N ARG A 16 -6.39 0.05 -5.47
CA ARG A 16 -5.23 -0.30 -6.31
C ARG A 16 -5.30 0.37 -7.67
N ARG A 17 -6.44 0.35 -8.35
CA ARG A 17 -6.62 1.04 -9.65
C ARG A 17 -6.36 2.54 -9.53
N ALA A 18 -6.80 3.18 -8.45
CA ALA A 18 -6.53 4.59 -8.21
C ALA A 18 -5.03 4.89 -8.03
N TYR A 19 -4.30 4.07 -7.27
CA TYR A 19 -2.84 4.20 -7.13
C TYR A 19 -2.11 4.01 -8.47
N LEU A 20 -2.46 2.97 -9.22
CA LEU A 20 -1.85 2.73 -10.53
C LEU A 20 -2.14 3.86 -11.53
N TRP A 21 -3.36 4.41 -11.51
CA TRP A 21 -3.71 5.59 -12.31
C TRP A 21 -2.91 6.82 -11.88
N ALA A 22 -2.76 7.06 -10.58
CA ALA A 22 -2.03 8.20 -10.04
C ALA A 22 -0.57 8.23 -10.52
N ASN A 23 0.06 7.06 -10.69
CA ASN A 23 1.43 6.98 -11.19
C ASN A 23 1.62 7.64 -12.58
N GLY A 24 0.61 7.58 -13.44
CA GLY A 24 0.62 8.23 -14.76
C GLY A 24 -0.06 9.60 -14.81
N ASN A 25 -0.77 10.00 -13.75
CA ASN A 25 -1.64 11.18 -13.73
C ASN A 25 -1.37 12.03 -12.48
N TYR A 26 -0.11 12.07 -12.02
CA TYR A 26 0.17 12.59 -10.69
C TYR A 26 -0.15 14.08 -10.51
N LEU A 27 -0.08 14.89 -11.56
CA LEU A 27 -0.46 16.30 -11.47
C LEU A 27 -1.95 16.48 -11.11
N ASP A 28 -2.83 15.64 -11.66
CA ASP A 28 -4.24 15.62 -11.31
C ASP A 28 -4.45 15.07 -9.90
N TYR A 29 -3.72 14.00 -9.56
CA TYR A 29 -3.76 13.43 -8.22
C TYR A 29 -3.31 14.44 -7.14
N ALA A 30 -2.24 15.20 -7.38
CA ALA A 30 -1.74 16.23 -6.47
C ALA A 30 -2.75 17.37 -6.27
N ARG A 31 -3.48 17.77 -7.32
CA ARG A 31 -4.58 18.74 -7.19
C ARG A 31 -5.71 18.21 -6.31
N ALA A 32 -6.12 16.96 -6.51
CA ALA A 32 -7.14 16.33 -5.68
C ALA A 32 -6.69 16.22 -4.21
N GLN A 33 -5.47 15.77 -3.95
CA GLN A 33 -4.89 15.68 -2.61
C GLN A 33 -4.78 17.06 -1.94
N SER A 34 -4.41 18.10 -2.68
CA SER A 34 -4.32 19.47 -2.17
C SER A 34 -5.68 20.01 -1.73
N ALA A 35 -6.75 19.71 -2.48
CA ALA A 35 -8.10 20.14 -2.13
C ALA A 35 -8.55 19.57 -0.76
N GLU A 36 -8.19 18.33 -0.46
CA GLU A 36 -8.57 17.65 0.78
C GLU A 36 -7.64 17.98 1.96
N THR A 37 -6.33 17.97 1.73
CA THR A 37 -5.31 18.10 2.78
C THR A 37 -4.89 19.55 3.05
N ARG A 38 -5.16 20.46 2.11
CA ARG A 38 -4.67 21.85 2.07
C ARG A 38 -3.14 21.98 1.98
N VAL A 39 -2.43 20.91 1.66
CA VAL A 39 -1.00 20.96 1.31
C VAL A 39 -0.85 21.60 -0.07
N PRO A 40 0.09 22.54 -0.28
CA PRO A 40 0.34 23.12 -1.59
C PRO A 40 0.63 22.06 -2.66
N VAL A 41 0.09 22.24 -3.86
CA VAL A 41 0.29 21.32 -4.99
C VAL A 41 1.78 21.14 -5.32
N GLY A 42 2.58 22.20 -5.20
CA GLY A 42 4.03 22.15 -5.44
C GLY A 42 4.74 21.15 -4.54
N ASP A 43 4.48 21.20 -3.23
CA ASP A 43 5.09 20.30 -2.24
C ASP A 43 4.71 18.83 -2.49
N LEU A 44 3.46 18.57 -2.91
CA LEU A 44 3.00 17.24 -3.28
C LEU A 44 3.75 16.70 -4.52
N ILE A 45 3.99 17.57 -5.51
CA ILE A 45 4.77 17.21 -6.70
C ILE A 45 6.24 16.94 -6.33
N GLU A 46 6.83 17.74 -5.44
CA GLU A 46 8.19 17.49 -4.96
C GLU A 46 8.32 16.16 -4.21
N LEU A 47 7.36 15.86 -3.33
CA LEU A 47 7.28 14.56 -2.66
C LEU A 47 7.23 13.41 -3.66
N TRP A 48 6.44 13.56 -4.72
CA TRP A 48 6.33 12.57 -5.78
C TRP A 48 7.64 12.38 -6.53
N ASN A 49 8.28 13.45 -6.96
CA ASN A 49 9.53 13.38 -7.71
C ASN A 49 10.66 12.72 -6.91
N ASN A 50 10.61 12.81 -5.58
CA ASN A 50 11.60 12.23 -4.67
C ASN A 50 11.17 10.88 -4.05
N ARG A 51 10.09 10.25 -4.55
CA ARG A 51 9.63 8.96 -4.03
C ARG A 51 10.63 7.84 -4.34
N SER A 52 10.77 6.90 -3.42
CA SER A 52 11.59 5.70 -3.64
C SER A 52 10.93 4.66 -4.56
N SER A 53 9.61 4.68 -4.66
CA SER A 53 8.84 3.76 -5.51
C SER A 53 7.52 4.37 -5.92
N ASP A 54 6.98 3.90 -7.05
CA ASP A 54 5.61 4.17 -7.46
C ASP A 54 4.59 3.64 -6.46
N TYR A 55 3.37 4.19 -6.52
CA TYR A 55 2.28 3.73 -5.68
C TYR A 55 1.74 2.41 -6.20
N ASP A 56 1.62 1.42 -5.31
CA ASP A 56 0.89 0.19 -5.57
C ASP A 56 0.34 -0.38 -4.26
N LEU A 57 -0.85 -0.98 -4.34
CA LEU A 57 -1.41 -1.78 -3.26
C LEU A 57 -1.13 -3.26 -3.56
N ARG A 58 -0.12 -3.80 -2.90
CA ARG A 58 0.41 -5.14 -3.15
C ARG A 58 -0.21 -6.19 -2.21
N PRO A 59 -0.27 -7.46 -2.65
CA PRO A 59 -0.71 -8.54 -1.79
C PRO A 59 0.27 -8.76 -0.62
N VAL A 60 -0.26 -9.27 0.49
CA VAL A 60 0.58 -9.71 1.61
C VAL A 60 1.26 -11.03 1.26
N ASP A 61 2.59 -11.01 1.16
CA ASP A 61 3.43 -12.18 1.04
C ASP A 61 4.37 -12.33 2.25
N ASP A 62 5.25 -13.34 2.21
CA ASP A 62 6.21 -13.58 3.29
C ASP A 62 7.23 -12.46 3.43
N GLY A 63 7.56 -11.77 2.34
CA GLY A 63 8.45 -10.62 2.34
C GLY A 63 7.86 -9.45 3.11
N VAL A 64 6.56 -9.17 2.95
CA VAL A 64 5.83 -8.14 3.70
C VAL A 64 5.87 -8.43 5.20
N VAL A 65 5.55 -9.68 5.60
CA VAL A 65 5.55 -10.06 7.02
C VAL A 65 6.96 -9.99 7.61
N LYS A 66 7.96 -10.51 6.89
CA LYS A 66 9.36 -10.46 7.33
C LYS A 66 9.87 -9.02 7.47
N GLY A 67 9.53 -8.14 6.52
CA GLY A 67 9.90 -6.73 6.57
C GLY A 67 9.30 -6.02 7.78
N HIS A 68 8.01 -6.23 8.05
CA HIS A 68 7.37 -5.65 9.22
C HIS A 68 7.93 -6.22 10.53
N GLN A 69 8.27 -7.52 10.57
CA GLN A 69 8.92 -8.10 11.75
C GLN A 69 10.29 -7.46 12.00
N ALA A 70 11.09 -7.23 10.96
CA ALA A 70 12.38 -6.56 11.10
C ALA A 70 12.24 -5.12 11.66
N VAL A 71 11.18 -4.40 11.29
CA VAL A 71 10.88 -3.08 11.89
C VAL A 71 10.51 -3.22 13.37
N ALA A 72 9.66 -4.19 13.72
CA ALA A 72 9.29 -4.45 15.11
C ALA A 72 10.52 -4.82 15.97
N ASP A 73 11.39 -5.67 15.44
CA ASP A 73 12.62 -6.09 16.11
C ASP A 73 13.58 -4.90 16.30
N ALA A 74 13.72 -4.03 15.30
CA ALA A 74 14.50 -2.80 15.41
C ALA A 74 13.94 -1.85 16.47
N PHE A 75 12.61 -1.72 16.55
CA PHE A 75 11.96 -0.86 17.54
C PHE A 75 12.13 -1.40 18.97
N LEU A 76 12.13 -2.72 19.14
CA LEU A 76 12.47 -3.35 20.41
C LEU A 76 13.93 -3.07 20.80
N GLN A 77 14.87 -3.22 19.87
CA GLN A 77 16.30 -2.94 20.12
C GLN A 77 16.54 -1.48 20.53
N LEU A 78 15.76 -0.55 19.97
CA LEU A 78 15.82 0.88 20.30
C LEU A 78 15.03 1.25 21.56
N GLY A 79 14.33 0.30 22.20
CA GLY A 79 13.54 0.54 23.40
C GLY A 79 12.23 1.30 23.16
N VAL A 80 11.74 1.38 21.91
CA VAL A 80 10.44 1.98 21.57
C VAL A 80 9.29 1.04 21.94
N LEU A 81 9.51 -0.28 21.82
CA LEU A 81 8.56 -1.28 22.28
C LEU A 81 9.00 -1.82 23.65
N ASP A 82 8.06 -1.90 24.58
CA ASP A 82 8.27 -2.48 25.92
C ASP A 82 8.49 -4.00 25.90
N GLY A 83 8.24 -4.65 24.75
CA GLY A 83 8.39 -6.08 24.56
C GLY A 83 8.31 -6.51 23.10
N PRO A 84 8.65 -7.77 22.80
CA PRO A 84 8.62 -8.29 21.44
C PRO A 84 7.20 -8.33 20.87
N ALA A 85 7.06 -7.94 19.61
CA ALA A 85 5.80 -8.02 18.88
C ALA A 85 5.86 -9.13 17.82
N GLN A 86 4.84 -9.97 17.77
CA GLN A 86 4.65 -10.94 16.68
C GLN A 86 3.70 -10.33 15.65
N VAL A 87 4.23 -9.88 14.50
CA VAL A 87 3.41 -9.14 13.53
C VAL A 87 2.62 -10.04 12.59
N ALA A 88 3.02 -11.31 12.42
CA ALA A 88 2.41 -12.21 11.45
C ALA A 88 0.88 -12.36 11.60
N PRO A 89 0.30 -12.49 12.82
CA PRO A 89 -1.16 -12.60 12.99
C PRO A 89 -1.94 -11.31 12.66
N LEU A 90 -1.26 -10.17 12.54
CA LEU A 90 -1.89 -8.88 12.23
C LEU A 90 -2.17 -8.71 10.73
N TRP A 91 -1.60 -9.57 9.89
CA TRP A 91 -1.72 -9.49 8.45
C TRP A 91 -2.80 -10.43 7.91
N ASP A 92 -3.75 -9.89 7.15
CA ASP A 92 -4.75 -10.69 6.45
C ASP A 92 -4.27 -11.08 5.05
N ARG A 93 -4.01 -12.38 4.86
CA ARG A 93 -3.56 -12.95 3.58
C ARG A 93 -4.70 -13.41 2.69
N SER A 94 -5.96 -13.37 3.16
CA SER A 94 -7.11 -13.87 2.41
C SER A 94 -7.40 -13.06 1.14
N PHE A 95 -6.90 -11.81 1.05
CA PHE A 95 -7.01 -10.95 -0.14
C PHE A 95 -5.84 -11.08 -1.12
N LYS A 96 -4.90 -12.00 -0.89
CA LYS A 96 -3.71 -12.16 -1.74
C LYS A 96 -4.07 -12.38 -3.20
N SER A 97 -5.05 -13.25 -3.49
CA SER A 97 -5.52 -13.51 -4.87
C SER A 97 -6.21 -12.30 -5.50
N VAL A 98 -6.95 -11.51 -4.72
CA VAL A 98 -7.65 -10.30 -5.16
C VAL A 98 -6.68 -9.21 -5.63
N LEU A 99 -5.50 -9.16 -4.99
CA LEU A 99 -4.44 -8.17 -5.24
C LEU A 99 -3.26 -8.73 -6.05
N GLN A 100 -3.28 -9.98 -6.49
CA GLN A 100 -2.31 -10.45 -7.46
C GLN A 100 -2.56 -9.74 -8.80
N PRO A 101 -1.52 -9.26 -9.50
CA PRO A 101 -1.70 -8.89 -10.90
C PRO A 101 -2.25 -10.11 -11.62
N LEU A 102 -3.34 -9.96 -12.38
CA LEU A 102 -3.68 -10.97 -13.38
C LEU A 102 -2.42 -11.16 -14.24
N ALA A 103 -2.04 -12.40 -14.50
CA ALA A 103 -0.97 -12.66 -15.46
C ALA A 103 -1.32 -11.87 -16.72
N VAL A 104 -0.48 -10.89 -17.07
CA VAL A 104 -0.59 -10.26 -18.37
C VAL A 104 -0.23 -11.38 -19.33
N ASP A 105 -1.22 -11.89 -20.06
CA ASP A 105 -0.94 -12.63 -21.27
C ASP A 105 -0.07 -11.68 -22.11
N LYS A 106 1.23 -11.99 -22.16
CA LYS A 106 2.13 -11.43 -23.16
C LYS A 106 1.63 -11.97 -24.50
N ALA A 107 0.63 -11.30 -25.06
CA ALA A 107 0.30 -11.45 -26.47
C ALA A 107 1.51 -10.94 -27.25
N ALA A 108 2.01 -11.85 -28.10
CA ALA A 108 3.19 -11.77 -28.94
C ALA A 108 3.20 -10.58 -29.90
#